data_AF-A0A426ZBF7-F1
#
_entry.id   AF-A0A426ZBF7-F1
#
_cell.length_a   1.000
_cell.length_b   1.000
_cell.length_c   1.000
_cell.angle_alpha   90.00
_cell.angle_beta   90.00
_cell.angle_gamma   90.00
#
_symmetry.space_group_name_H-M   'P 1'
#
loop_
_entity.id
_entity.type
_entity.pdbx_description
1 polymer ?
#
loop_
_entity_poly.entity_id
_entity_poly.type
_entity_poly.pdbx_seq_one_letter_code
_entity_poly.pdbx_strand_id
1 'polypeptide(L)'
;MVDPNAIMEEAARLAEAARELDDAAAALISRTWNEEQSLRQRALALESDLRRLQSSVDSAAKKKGAVDSKISEKVGGSVDEELYRVRCVINDGDVASLLPSKAHGKF
;
A
#
# COMPACT_ATOMS: atom_id res chain seq x y z
N MET A 1 25.03 -34.98 -40.46
CA MET A 1 24.81 -33.60 -40.95
C MET A 1 23.47 -33.17 -40.40
N VAL A 2 23.38 -32.07 -39.67
CA VAL A 2 22.11 -31.58 -39.11
C VAL A 2 21.29 -30.96 -40.25
N ASP A 3 20.01 -31.29 -40.32
CA ASP A 3 19.10 -30.80 -41.36
C ASP A 3 18.76 -29.31 -41.10
N PRO A 4 19.02 -28.38 -42.04
CA PRO A 4 18.76 -26.96 -41.85
C PRO A 4 17.29 -26.63 -41.57
N ASN A 5 16.34 -27.39 -42.12
CA ASN A 5 14.92 -27.14 -41.89
C ASN A 5 14.53 -27.48 -40.46
N ALA A 6 15.09 -28.55 -39.89
CA ALA A 6 14.87 -28.91 -38.49
C ALA A 6 15.35 -27.81 -37.53
N ILE A 7 16.47 -27.14 -37.85
CA ILE A 7 16.98 -26.01 -37.07
C ILE A 7 16.03 -24.81 -37.16
N MET A 8 15.52 -24.50 -38.36
CA MET A 8 14.58 -23.39 -38.56
C MET A 8 13.25 -23.62 -37.84
N GLU A 9 12.73 -24.84 -37.86
CA GLU A 9 11.49 -25.19 -37.17
C GLU A 9 11.63 -25.07 -35.64
N GLU A 10 12.77 -25.52 -35.10
CA GLU A 10 13.09 -25.34 -33.67
C GLU A 10 13.24 -23.86 -33.31
N ALA A 11 13.92 -23.07 -34.16
CA ALA A 11 14.03 -21.63 -33.95
C ALA A 11 12.65 -20.92 -33.97
N ALA A 12 11.74 -21.34 -34.86
CA ALA A 12 10.37 -20.82 -34.89
C ALA A 12 9.58 -21.19 -33.63
N ARG A 13 9.70 -22.45 -33.16
CA ARG A 13 9.08 -22.87 -31.89
C ARG A 13 9.60 -22.07 -30.70
N LEU A 14 10.91 -21.85 -30.62
CA LEU A 14 11.51 -21.05 -29.57
C LEU A 14 11.07 -19.58 -29.64
N ALA A 15 10.92 -19.02 -30.84
CA ALA A 15 10.44 -17.65 -31.02
C ALA A 15 8.99 -17.49 -30.53
N GLU A 16 8.09 -18.43 -30.86
CA GLU A 16 6.72 -18.43 -30.35
C GLU A 16 6.69 -18.61 -28.83
N ALA A 17 7.45 -19.56 -28.27
CA ALA A 17 7.53 -19.75 -26.83
C ALA A 17 8.07 -18.51 -26.09
N ALA A 18 9.06 -17.81 -26.66
CA ALA A 18 9.57 -16.56 -26.11
C ALA A 18 8.50 -15.45 -26.12
N ARG A 19 7.70 -15.38 -27.19
CA ARG A 19 6.60 -14.42 -27.30
C ARG A 19 5.48 -14.69 -26.29
N GLU A 20 5.06 -15.94 -26.18
CA GLU A 20 4.04 -16.35 -25.19
C GLU A 20 4.50 -16.03 -23.76
N LEU A 21 5.79 -16.23 -23.47
CA LEU A 21 6.37 -15.89 -22.18
C LEU A 21 6.40 -14.39 -21.92
N ASP A 22 6.76 -13.57 -22.91
CA ASP A 22 6.75 -12.11 -22.82
C ASP A 22 5.32 -11.57 -22.59
N ASP A 23 4.34 -12.08 -23.34
CA ASP A 23 2.93 -11.73 -23.17
C ASP A 23 2.43 -12.08 -21.76
N ALA A 24 2.81 -13.26 -21.24
CA ALA A 24 2.49 -13.67 -19.87
C ALA A 24 3.17 -12.77 -18.82
N ALA A 25 4.42 -12.38 -19.04
CA ALA A 25 5.16 -11.48 -18.16
C ALA A 25 4.54 -10.07 -18.16
N ALA A 26 4.18 -9.54 -19.33
CA ALA A 26 3.51 -8.26 -19.47
C ALA A 26 2.15 -8.25 -18.75
N ALA A 27 1.37 -9.33 -18.89
CA ALA A 27 0.11 -9.49 -18.17
C ALA A 27 0.31 -9.52 -16.65
N LEU A 28 1.34 -10.23 -16.16
CA LEU A 28 1.69 -10.27 -14.73
C LEU A 28 2.08 -8.88 -14.21
N ILE A 29 2.99 -8.19 -14.90
CA ILE A 29 3.46 -6.84 -14.53
C ILE A 29 2.28 -5.88 -14.45
N SER A 30 1.38 -5.90 -15.45
CA SER A 30 0.19 -5.05 -15.47
C SER A 30 -0.74 -5.32 -14.27
N ARG A 31 -0.97 -6.60 -13.94
CA ARG A 31 -1.77 -6.99 -12.78
C ARG A 31 -1.14 -6.52 -11.47
N THR A 32 0.13 -6.83 -11.26
CA THR A 32 0.88 -6.43 -10.07
C THR A 32 0.88 -4.91 -9.91
N TRP A 33 1.09 -4.16 -10.99
CA TRP A 33 1.01 -2.71 -10.97
C TRP A 33 -0.36 -2.22 -10.49
N ASN A 34 -1.46 -2.74 -11.04
CA ASN A 34 -2.80 -2.34 -10.66
C ASN A 34 -3.14 -2.68 -9.20
N GLU A 35 -2.74 -3.86 -8.75
CA GLU A 35 -2.89 -4.29 -7.35
C GLU A 35 -2.10 -3.38 -6.40
N GLU A 36 -0.85 -3.08 -6.75
CA GLU A 36 0.01 -2.17 -5.99
C GLU A 36 -0.58 -0.75 -5.92
N GLN A 37 -1.06 -0.21 -7.04
CA GLN A 37 -1.75 1.09 -7.06
C GLN A 37 -3.01 1.10 -6.19
N SER A 38 -3.80 0.01 -6.22
CA SER A 38 -4.98 -0.12 -5.35
C SER A 38 -4.59 -0.10 -3.87
N LEU A 39 -3.52 -0.80 -3.49
CA LEU A 39 -2.98 -0.79 -2.12
C LEU A 39 -2.47 0.61 -1.73
N ARG A 40 -1.77 1.33 -2.61
CA ARG A 40 -1.36 2.73 -2.37
C ARG A 40 -2.54 3.63 -2.07
N GLN A 41 -3.61 3.58 -2.88
CA GLN A 41 -4.80 4.40 -2.66
C GLN A 41 -5.47 4.09 -1.32
N ARG A 42 -5.56 2.80 -0.95
CA ARG A 42 -6.10 2.38 0.35
C ARG A 42 -5.24 2.85 1.51
N ALA A 43 -3.91 2.79 1.38
CA ALA A 43 -2.98 3.28 2.40
C ALA A 43 -3.14 4.79 2.61
N LEU A 44 -3.22 5.58 1.53
CA LEU A 44 -3.46 7.03 1.60
C LEU A 44 -4.81 7.37 2.23
N ALA A 45 -5.87 6.64 1.87
CA ALA A 45 -7.19 6.82 2.47
C ALA A 45 -7.15 6.56 3.98
N LEU A 46 -6.51 5.46 4.41
CA LEU A 46 -6.37 5.10 5.81
C LEU A 46 -5.57 6.15 6.60
N GLU A 47 -4.49 6.67 6.03
CA GLU A 47 -3.69 7.74 6.64
C GLU A 47 -4.52 9.04 6.81
N SER A 48 -5.36 9.36 5.82
CA SER A 48 -6.31 10.48 5.90
C SER A 48 -7.36 10.28 6.98
N ASP A 49 -7.96 9.10 7.06
CA ASP A 49 -8.93 8.76 8.10
C ASP A 49 -8.32 8.79 9.50
N LEU A 50 -7.09 8.31 9.66
CA LEU A 50 -6.36 8.40 10.92
C LEU A 50 -6.17 9.86 11.36
N ARG A 51 -5.74 10.75 10.46
CA ARG A 51 -5.61 12.19 10.74
C ARG A 51 -6.94 12.84 11.10
N ARG A 52 -8.01 12.49 10.39
CA ARG A 52 -9.37 13.01 10.64
C ARG A 52 -9.89 12.56 12.01
N LEU A 53 -9.67 11.30 12.37
CA LEU A 53 -10.08 10.74 13.65
C LEU A 53 -9.32 11.41 14.80
N GLN A 54 -8.00 11.56 14.68
CA GLN A 54 -7.18 12.31 15.65
C GLN A 54 -7.69 13.74 15.85
N SER A 55 -7.95 14.46 14.75
CA SER A 55 -8.49 15.82 14.81
C SER A 55 -9.85 15.88 15.51
N SER A 56 -10.67 14.85 15.34
CA SER A 56 -11.98 14.72 15.99
C SER A 56 -11.84 14.44 17.49
N VAL A 57 -10.90 13.59 17.89
CA VAL A 57 -10.56 13.31 19.30
C VAL A 57 -10.05 14.58 19.98
N ASP A 58 -9.09 15.28 19.37
CA ASP A 58 -8.56 16.55 19.88
C ASP A 58 -9.65 17.61 20.04
N SER A 59 -10.55 17.71 19.05
CA SER A 59 -11.68 18.64 19.08
C SER A 59 -12.68 18.29 20.17
N ALA A 60 -12.94 16.99 20.37
CA ALA A 60 -13.82 16.52 21.44
C ALA A 60 -13.20 16.81 22.81
N ALA A 61 -11.91 16.51 23.02
CA ALA A 61 -11.18 16.79 24.25
C ALA A 61 -11.23 18.28 24.62
N LYS A 62 -11.03 19.18 23.64
CA LYS A 62 -11.13 20.63 23.83
C LYS A 62 -12.54 21.11 24.20
N LYS A 63 -13.59 20.47 23.68
CA LYS A 63 -14.99 20.83 23.97
C LYS A 63 -15.50 20.28 25.30
N LYS A 64 -14.91 19.19 25.81
CA LYS A 64 -15.46 18.40 26.93
C LYS A 64 -14.96 18.82 28.31
N GLY A 65 -14.46 20.04 28.48
CA GLY A 65 -13.92 20.58 29.74
C GLY A 65 -14.84 20.58 30.98
N ALA A 66 -15.95 19.84 30.98
CA ALA A 66 -16.90 19.74 32.09
C ALA A 66 -17.68 18.40 32.22
N VAL A 67 -17.35 17.31 31.50
CA VAL A 67 -18.16 16.06 31.59
C VAL A 67 -17.31 14.81 31.87
N ASP A 68 -17.43 14.34 33.11
CA ASP A 68 -16.99 13.06 33.70
C ASP A 68 -15.57 12.61 33.34
N SER A 69 -14.62 13.16 34.11
CA SER A 69 -13.16 12.98 33.98
C SER A 69 -12.74 11.52 33.84
N LYS A 70 -13.38 10.59 34.54
CA LYS A 70 -12.88 9.22 34.69
C LYS A 70 -13.22 8.31 33.50
N ILE A 71 -14.40 8.49 32.90
CA ILE A 71 -14.81 7.78 31.69
C ILE A 71 -14.12 8.41 30.47
N SER A 72 -14.00 9.75 30.45
CA SER A 72 -13.34 10.45 29.36
C SER A 72 -11.84 10.17 29.28
N GLU A 73 -11.16 9.98 30.42
CA GLU A 73 -9.74 9.62 30.49
C GLU A 73 -9.49 8.17 30.05
N LYS A 74 -10.32 7.21 30.50
CA LYS A 74 -10.16 5.80 30.12
C LYS A 74 -10.47 5.54 28.65
N VAL A 75 -11.49 6.21 28.11
CA VAL A 75 -11.84 6.14 26.68
C VAL A 75 -10.82 6.93 25.84
N GLY A 76 -10.36 8.09 26.30
CA GLY A 76 -9.30 8.86 25.64
C GLY A 76 -8.00 8.08 25.52
N GLY A 77 -7.51 7.52 26.63
CA GLY A 77 -6.29 6.70 26.65
C GLY A 77 -6.37 5.47 25.74
N SER A 78 -7.49 4.74 25.78
CA SER A 78 -7.69 3.58 24.89
C SER A 78 -7.74 3.96 23.41
N VAL A 79 -8.30 5.13 23.08
CA VAL A 79 -8.37 5.61 21.69
C VAL A 79 -6.98 6.06 21.22
N ASP A 80 -6.24 6.81 22.04
CA ASP A 80 -4.89 7.25 21.70
C ASP A 80 -3.92 6.08 21.51
N GLU A 81 -4.02 5.03 22.33
CA GLU A 81 -3.27 3.80 22.16
C GLU A 81 -3.57 3.10 20.83
N GLU A 82 -4.85 2.99 20.44
CA GLU A 82 -5.21 2.38 19.16
C GLU A 82 -4.76 3.23 17.97
N LEU A 83 -4.91 4.56 18.06
CA LEU A 83 -4.43 5.48 17.05
C LEU A 83 -2.90 5.42 16.90
N TYR A 84 -2.19 5.21 18.00
CA TYR A 84 -0.75 4.98 18.00
C TYR A 84 -0.40 3.64 17.35
N ARG A 85 -1.09 2.54 17.68
CA ARG A 85 -0.90 1.24 17.02
C ARG A 85 -1.11 1.32 15.51
N VAL A 86 -2.20 1.93 15.07
CA VAL A 86 -2.48 2.13 13.64
C VAL A 86 -1.37 2.95 12.98
N ARG A 87 -0.84 3.97 13.66
CA ARG A 87 0.29 4.77 13.16
C ARG A 87 1.55 3.94 12.96
N CYS A 88 1.91 3.11 13.92
CA CYS A 88 3.06 2.22 13.81
C CYS A 88 2.91 1.28 12.61
N VAL A 89 1.73 0.68 12.41
CA VAL A 89 1.49 -0.21 11.26
C VAL A 89 1.65 0.54 9.92
N ILE A 90 1.14 1.78 9.84
CA ILE A 90 1.18 2.58 8.60
C ILE A 90 2.59 3.12 8.31
N ASN A 91 3.34 3.54 9.33
CA ASN A 91 4.63 4.22 9.17
C ASN A 91 5.85 3.30 9.26
N ASP A 92 5.75 2.21 10.03
CA ASP A 92 6.87 1.32 10.34
C ASP A 92 6.67 -0.09 9.74
N GLY A 93 5.46 -0.41 9.28
CA GLY A 93 5.15 -1.67 8.59
C GLY A 93 5.40 -1.63 7.08
N ASP A 94 5.14 -2.74 6.39
CA ASP A 94 5.36 -2.86 4.93
C ASP A 94 4.54 -1.85 4.12
N VAL A 95 3.39 -1.43 4.65
CA VAL A 95 2.52 -0.40 4.05
C VAL A 95 3.25 0.94 3.89
N ALA A 96 4.26 1.23 4.72
CA ALA A 96 5.04 2.45 4.63
C ALA A 96 5.76 2.58 3.29
N SER A 97 6.14 1.46 2.66
CA SER A 97 6.78 1.45 1.34
C SER A 97 5.84 1.88 0.20
N LEU A 98 4.53 1.85 0.44
CA LEU A 98 3.49 2.25 -0.49
C LEU A 98 3.10 3.73 -0.35
N LEU A 99 3.52 4.38 0.74
CA LEU A 99 3.22 5.79 1.00
C LEU A 99 4.29 6.70 0.35
N PRO A 100 3.94 7.94 -0.01
CA PRO A 100 4.92 8.92 -0.46
C PRO A 100 5.98 9.11 0.63
N SER A 101 7.23 8.73 0.33
CA SER A 101 8.32 8.95 1.27
C SER A 101 8.49 10.46 1.48
N LYS A 102 8.63 10.91 2.74
CA LYS A 102 8.97 12.31 3.04
C LYS A 102 10.37 12.70 2.51
N ALA A 103 11.15 11.75 1.99
CA ALA A 103 12.47 11.95 1.43
C ALA A 103 12.46 12.41 -0.04
N HIS A 104 11.30 12.53 -0.70
CA HIS A 104 11.22 13.13 -2.03
C HIS A 104 11.26 14.66 -1.97
N GLY A 105 12.43 15.18 -1.58
CA GLY A 105 12.95 16.38 -2.21
C GLY A 105 12.96 16.16 -3.72
N LYS A 106 12.32 17.07 -4.44
CA LYS A 106 12.27 17.12 -5.90
C LYS A 106 13.69 17.00 -6.47
N PHE A 107 13.91 16.07 -7.39
CA PHE A 107 14.92 16.25 -8.43
C PHE A 107 14.25 16.95 -9.62
#